data_AF-A0A7V9BZD0-F1
#
_entry.id   AF-A0A7V9BZD0-F1
#
_cell.length_a   1.000
_cell.length_b   1.000
_cell.length_c   1.000
_cell.angle_alpha   90.00
_cell.angle_beta   90.00
_cell.angle_gamma   90.00
#
_symmetry.space_group_name_H-M   'P 1'
#
loop_
_entity.id
_entity.type
_entity.pdbx_description
1 polymer ?
#
loop_
_entity_poly.entity_id
_entity_poly.type
_entity_poly.pdbx_seq_one_letter_code
_entity_poly.pdbx_strand_id
1 'polypeptide(L)'
;VYPVPRQLDRGDFPRPDTPWLVALFSSTTCEGCAGLAAKVAVLESGDVAVCDVDFEAERELHRRYDISGIPMTLVADGAGVVRAAFVGSVTATDLWAAVAECRHPGTSPEPELGSL
;
A
#
# COMPACT_ATOMS: atom_id res chain seq x y z
N VAL A 1 -15.64 10.54 -0.12
CA VAL A 1 -14.93 9.30 0.24
C VAL A 1 -14.39 8.73 -1.05
N TYR A 2 -13.07 8.61 -1.19
CA TYR A 2 -12.48 7.98 -2.37
C TYR A 2 -12.68 6.46 -2.24
N PRO A 3 -13.35 5.79 -3.20
CA PRO A 3 -13.49 4.34 -3.16
C PRO A 3 -12.09 3.70 -3.18
N VAL A 4 -11.91 2.73 -2.30
CA VAL A 4 -10.66 1.97 -2.16
C VAL A 4 -10.92 0.55 -2.65
N PRO A 5 -10.05 -0.03 -3.51
CA PRO A 5 -10.15 -1.42 -3.89
C PRO A 5 -10.13 -2.32 -2.67
N ARG A 6 -11.03 -3.31 -2.64
CA ARG A 6 -11.03 -4.33 -1.57
C ARG A 6 -10.28 -5.61 -1.96
N GLN A 7 -10.02 -5.78 -3.25
CA GLN A 7 -9.42 -6.97 -3.83
C GLN A 7 -8.48 -6.56 -4.95
N LEU A 8 -7.29 -7.13 -4.93
CA LEU A 8 -6.27 -7.08 -5.96
C LEU A 8 -6.11 -8.50 -6.53
N ASP A 9 -5.84 -8.59 -7.84
CA ASP A 9 -5.35 -9.82 -8.45
C ASP A 9 -3.83 -9.86 -8.25
N ARG A 10 -3.33 -10.84 -7.48
CA ARG A 10 -1.88 -10.93 -7.20
C ARG A 10 -1.06 -11.11 -8.47
N GLY A 11 -1.62 -11.71 -9.53
CA GLY A 11 -0.96 -11.91 -10.81
C GLY A 11 -0.65 -10.62 -11.58
N ASP A 12 -1.29 -9.51 -11.22
CA ASP A 12 -1.02 -8.20 -11.82
C ASP A 12 0.25 -7.53 -11.24
N PHE A 13 0.84 -8.08 -10.17
CA PHE A 13 1.94 -7.47 -9.43
C PHE A 13 3.18 -8.37 -9.37
N PRO A 14 4.37 -7.80 -9.13
CA PRO A 14 5.59 -8.59 -8.93
C PRO A 14 5.47 -9.56 -7.74
N ARG A 15 6.15 -10.71 -7.87
CA ARG A 15 6.24 -11.74 -6.83
C ARG A 15 4.84 -12.11 -6.30
N PRO A 16 3.95 -12.65 -7.16
CA PRO A 16 2.56 -12.95 -6.81
C PRO A 16 2.42 -13.92 -5.63
N ASP A 17 3.41 -14.81 -5.46
CA ASP A 17 3.44 -15.81 -4.38
C ASP A 17 3.98 -15.27 -3.05
N THR A 18 4.47 -14.01 -3.02
CA THR A 18 4.91 -13.38 -1.76
C THR A 18 3.69 -13.13 -0.86
N PRO A 19 3.76 -13.47 0.45
CA PRO A 19 2.62 -13.40 1.36
C PRO A 19 1.92 -12.04 1.46
N TRP A 20 2.66 -10.94 1.23
CA TRP A 20 2.13 -9.58 1.31
C TRP A 20 2.51 -8.73 0.10
N LEU A 21 1.61 -7.85 -0.28
CA LEU A 21 1.82 -6.80 -1.27
C LEU A 21 1.61 -5.43 -0.65
N VAL A 22 2.51 -4.50 -0.94
CA VAL A 22 2.34 -3.06 -0.78
C VAL A 22 2.32 -2.45 -2.18
N ALA A 23 1.14 -2.05 -2.66
CA ALA A 23 0.97 -1.38 -3.95
C ALA A 23 0.76 0.11 -3.73
N LEU A 24 1.64 0.94 -4.28
CA LEU A 24 1.50 2.39 -4.32
C LEU A 24 0.99 2.79 -5.70
N PHE A 25 -0.26 3.24 -5.79
CA PHE A 25 -0.74 3.94 -6.99
C PHE A 25 -0.34 5.41 -6.89
N SER A 26 0.47 5.85 -7.84
CA SER A 26 1.08 7.18 -7.85
C SER A 26 1.06 7.79 -9.25
N SER A 27 1.64 8.99 -9.37
CA SER A 27 2.00 9.57 -10.66
C SER A 27 3.22 10.46 -10.47
N THR A 28 4.17 10.37 -11.39
CA THR A 28 5.34 11.26 -11.46
C THR A 28 4.98 12.73 -11.61
N THR A 29 3.78 13.07 -12.10
CA THR A 29 3.30 14.45 -12.26
C THR A 29 2.51 14.96 -11.05
N CYS A 30 2.29 14.13 -10.03
CA CYS A 30 1.55 14.49 -8.82
C CYS A 30 2.49 14.94 -7.69
N GLU A 31 2.38 16.21 -7.27
CA GLU A 31 3.17 16.77 -6.16
C GLU A 31 2.95 15.99 -4.85
N GLY A 32 1.70 15.58 -4.58
CA GLY A 32 1.35 14.79 -3.39
C GLY A 32 1.99 13.39 -3.37
N CYS A 33 2.42 12.86 -4.51
CA CYS A 33 3.11 11.58 -4.61
C CYS A 33 4.60 11.66 -4.27
N ALA A 34 5.17 12.87 -4.19
CA ALA A 34 6.61 13.06 -4.05
C ALA A 34 7.19 12.32 -2.82
N GLY A 35 8.18 11.46 -3.08
CA GLY A 35 8.91 10.71 -2.05
C GLY A 35 8.18 9.49 -1.48
N LEU A 36 6.93 9.19 -1.89
CA LEU A 36 6.22 8.00 -1.40
C LEU A 36 6.81 6.70 -1.91
N ALA A 37 7.28 6.65 -3.16
CA ALA A 37 7.97 5.49 -3.73
C ALA A 37 9.15 5.04 -2.86
N ALA A 38 9.99 6.00 -2.41
CA ALA A 38 11.11 5.71 -1.52
C ALA A 38 10.66 5.21 -0.14
N LYS A 39 9.54 5.71 0.39
CA LYS A 39 8.97 5.28 1.68
C LYS A 39 8.37 3.87 1.63
N VAL A 40 7.77 3.46 0.51
CA VAL A 40 7.25 2.09 0.38
C VAL A 40 8.37 1.11 0.05
N ALA A 41 9.39 1.53 -0.71
CA ALA A 41 10.50 0.67 -1.11
C ALA A 41 11.27 0.03 0.06
N VAL A 42 11.35 0.70 1.22
CA VAL A 42 12.02 0.14 2.40
C VAL A 42 11.29 -1.05 3.04
N LEU A 43 10.01 -1.27 2.69
CA LEU A 43 9.20 -2.39 3.19
C LEU A 43 9.50 -3.70 2.45
N GLU A 44 10.15 -3.62 1.28
CA GLU A 44 10.51 -4.75 0.44
C GLU A 44 11.33 -5.78 1.23
N SER A 45 10.86 -7.02 1.27
CA SER A 45 11.52 -8.11 1.97
C SER A 45 11.20 -9.46 1.34
N GLY A 46 11.61 -10.57 1.97
CA GLY A 46 11.24 -11.92 1.54
C GLY A 46 9.72 -12.15 1.61
N ASP A 47 9.05 -11.56 2.60
CA ASP A 47 7.62 -11.76 2.85
C ASP A 47 6.73 -10.63 2.32
N VAL A 48 7.32 -9.52 1.86
CA VAL A 48 6.61 -8.33 1.40
C VAL A 48 7.11 -7.90 0.03
N ALA A 49 6.22 -7.90 -0.95
CA ALA A 49 6.41 -7.33 -2.28
C ALA A 49 5.93 -5.89 -2.33
N VAL A 50 6.75 -5.00 -2.89
CA VAL A 50 6.45 -3.59 -3.09
C VAL A 50 6.36 -3.31 -4.58
N CYS A 51 5.31 -2.59 -4.97
CA CYS A 51 5.12 -2.18 -6.36
C CYS A 51 4.67 -0.72 -6.40
N ASP A 52 5.43 0.13 -7.09
CA ASP A 52 5.00 1.48 -7.46
C ASP A 52 4.33 1.41 -8.83
N VAL A 53 3.05 1.75 -8.84
CA VAL A 53 2.16 1.72 -10.01
C VAL A 53 1.97 3.17 -10.45
N ASP A 54 2.94 3.67 -11.20
CA ASP A 54 2.88 5.00 -11.80
C ASP A 54 1.75 5.08 -12.83
N PHE A 55 0.95 6.13 -12.77
CA PHE A 55 -0.21 6.31 -13.64
C PHE A 55 0.19 6.32 -15.11
N GLU A 56 1.24 7.05 -15.48
CA GLU A 56 1.67 7.19 -16.86
C GLU A 56 2.18 5.88 -17.45
N ALA A 57 2.87 5.05 -16.66
CA ALA A 57 3.36 3.73 -17.06
C ALA A 57 2.26 2.65 -17.07
N GLU A 58 1.36 2.65 -16.08
CA GLU A 58 0.47 1.51 -15.77
C GLU A 58 -1.01 1.90 -15.76
N ARG A 59 -1.44 2.70 -16.75
CA ARG A 59 -2.84 3.22 -16.86
C ARG A 59 -3.92 2.14 -16.78
N GLU A 60 -3.65 0.96 -17.32
CA GLU A 60 -4.61 -0.15 -17.31
C GLU A 60 -4.82 -0.70 -15.91
N LEU A 61 -3.79 -0.76 -15.05
CA LEU A 61 -3.95 -1.17 -13.66
C LEU A 61 -4.77 -0.15 -12.86
N HIS A 62 -4.50 1.16 -13.04
CA HIS A 62 -5.32 2.21 -12.44
C HIS A 62 -6.79 2.10 -12.84
N ARG A 63 -7.07 1.83 -14.12
CA ARG A 63 -8.44 1.62 -14.60
C ARG A 63 -9.06 0.35 -14.04
N ARG A 64 -8.33 -0.78 -14.05
CA ARG A 64 -8.80 -2.08 -13.58
C ARG A 64 -9.27 -2.03 -12.12
N TYR A 65 -8.56 -1.27 -11.29
CA TYR A 65 -8.86 -1.11 -9.88
C TYR A 65 -9.67 0.15 -9.55
N ASP A 66 -10.18 0.88 -10.55
CA ASP A 66 -10.97 2.11 -10.36
C ASP A 66 -10.29 3.13 -9.43
N ILE A 67 -8.99 3.35 -9.64
CA ILE A 67 -8.19 4.28 -8.85
C ILE A 67 -8.62 5.71 -9.20
N SER A 68 -9.52 6.23 -8.37
CA SER A 68 -10.13 7.55 -8.51
C SER A 68 -9.35 8.68 -7.80
N GLY A 69 -8.31 8.33 -7.06
CA GLY A 69 -7.49 9.29 -6.31
C GLY A 69 -6.09 8.76 -6.02
N ILE A 70 -5.09 9.62 -6.25
CA ILE A 70 -3.68 9.35 -5.97
C ILE A 70 -3.09 10.46 -5.08
N PRO A 71 -2.06 10.17 -4.26
CA PRO A 71 -1.49 8.84 -4.02
C PRO A 71 -2.44 7.91 -3.24
N MET A 72 -2.37 6.61 -3.53
CA MET A 72 -3.07 5.57 -2.78
C MET A 72 -2.13 4.40 -2.51
N THR A 73 -1.91 4.06 -1.24
CA THR A 73 -1.12 2.88 -0.85
C THR A 73 -2.04 1.80 -0.32
N LEU A 74 -1.94 0.59 -0.88
CA LEU A 74 -2.71 -0.58 -0.47
C LEU A 74 -1.79 -1.65 0.10
N VAL A 75 -2.21 -2.28 1.18
CA VAL A 75 -1.58 -3.49 1.73
C VAL A 75 -2.53 -4.65 1.53
N ALA A 76 -2.12 -5.67 0.78
CA ALA A 76 -2.93 -6.85 0.48
C ALA A 76 -2.23 -8.14 0.91
N ASP A 77 -3.02 -9.13 1.29
CA ASP A 77 -2.52 -10.47 1.63
C ASP A 77 -2.24 -11.34 0.39
N GLY A 78 -1.81 -12.58 0.61
CA GLY A 78 -1.52 -13.54 -0.46
C GLY A 78 -2.74 -13.95 -1.30
N ALA A 79 -3.96 -13.71 -0.82
CA ALA A 79 -5.19 -13.88 -1.61
C ALA A 79 -5.59 -12.60 -2.36
N GLY A 80 -4.82 -11.52 -2.23
CA GLY A 80 -5.08 -10.23 -2.83
C GLY A 80 -6.13 -9.40 -2.10
N VAL A 81 -6.60 -9.83 -0.94
CA VAL A 81 -7.60 -9.07 -0.19
C VAL A 81 -6.90 -7.90 0.52
N VAL A 82 -7.39 -6.68 0.31
CA VAL A 82 -6.82 -5.46 0.90
C VAL A 82 -7.10 -5.43 2.40
N ARG A 83 -6.04 -5.38 3.21
CA ARG A 83 -6.05 -5.36 4.67
C ARG A 83 -5.86 -3.97 5.25
N ALA A 84 -5.14 -3.09 4.55
CA ALA A 84 -5.01 -1.68 4.91
C ALA A 84 -4.93 -0.81 3.66
N ALA A 85 -5.35 0.44 3.78
CA ALA A 85 -5.29 1.41 2.70
C ALA A 85 -5.05 2.83 3.24
N PHE A 86 -4.25 3.58 2.50
CA PHE A 86 -3.91 4.97 2.78
C PHE A 86 -4.21 5.80 1.53
N VAL A 87 -4.99 6.86 1.68
CA VAL A 87 -5.29 7.81 0.62
C VAL A 87 -4.65 9.15 0.99
N GLY A 88 -3.78 9.65 0.13
CA GLY A 88 -2.97 10.83 0.40
C GLY A 88 -1.60 10.49 1.01
N SER A 89 -0.97 11.50 1.62
CA SER A 89 0.35 11.35 2.20
C SER A 89 0.33 10.41 3.41
N VAL A 90 1.39 9.61 3.54
CA VAL A 90 1.60 8.70 4.68
C VAL A 90 3.07 8.74 5.10
N THR A 91 3.33 8.55 6.38
CA THR A 91 4.69 8.48 6.91
C THR A 91 5.27 7.08 6.73
N ALA A 92 6.61 6.95 6.70
CA ALA A 92 7.24 5.64 6.66
C ALA A 92 6.88 4.82 7.90
N THR A 93 6.80 5.45 9.08
CA THR A 93 6.45 4.81 10.34
C THR A 93 5.05 4.20 10.31
N ASP A 94 4.06 4.93 9.80
CA ASP A 94 2.68 4.43 9.70
C ASP A 94 2.59 3.24 8.75
N LEU A 95 3.33 3.27 7.63
CA LEU A 95 3.41 2.15 6.70
C LEU A 95 4.03 0.91 7.35
N TRP A 96 5.14 1.07 8.07
CA TRP A 96 5.78 -0.03 8.81
C TRP A 96 4.83 -0.64 9.84
N ALA A 97 4.15 0.20 10.63
CA ALA A 97 3.20 -0.24 11.64
C ALA A 97 2.04 -1.02 11.00
N ALA A 98 1.47 -0.52 9.90
CA ALA A 98 0.36 -1.19 9.22
C ALA A 98 0.75 -2.54 8.61
N VAL A 99 1.93 -2.64 8.00
CA VAL A 99 2.44 -3.92 7.46
C VAL A 99 2.78 -4.90 8.59
N ALA A 100 3.31 -4.43 9.72
CA ALA A 100 3.55 -5.26 10.89
C ALA A 100 2.23 -5.80 11.47
N GLU A 101 1.23 -4.94 11.66
CA GLU A 101 -0.09 -5.32 12.16
C GLU A 101 -0.80 -6.31 11.23
N CYS A 102 -0.70 -6.11 9.91
CA CYS A 102 -1.26 -7.05 8.94
C CYS A 102 -0.63 -8.45 9.06
N ARG A 103 0.69 -8.51 9.24
CA ARG A 103 1.45 -9.77 9.37
C ARG A 103 1.22 -10.48 10.70
N HIS A 104 1.13 -9.69 11.76
CA HIS A 104 1.00 -10.16 13.14
C HIS A 104 -0.02 -9.27 13.87
N PRO A 105 -1.33 -9.58 13.75
CA PRO A 105 -2.36 -8.80 14.41
C PRO A 105 -2.13 -8.75 15.94
N GLY A 106 -2.32 -7.58 16.54
CA GLY A 106 -2.10 -7.31 17.96
C GLY A 106 -0.66 -6.92 18.33
N THR A 107 0.17 -6.54 17.36
CA THR A 107 1.57 -6.11 17.61
C THR A 107 1.76 -4.59 17.58
N SER A 108 0.77 -3.84 17.10
CA SER A 108 0.74 -2.39 17.28
C SER A 108 0.44 -2.07 18.74
N PRO A 109 1.26 -1.25 19.42
CA PRO A 109 0.91 -0.79 20.77
C PRO A 109 -0.43 -0.07 20.71
N GLU A 110 -1.36 -0.44 21.59
CA GLU A 110 -2.59 0.34 21.78
C GLU A 110 -2.22 1.80 22.09
N PRO A 111 -2.98 2.79 21.59
CA PRO A 111 -2.78 4.18 21.94
C PRO A 111 -3.27 4.46 23.37
N GLU A 112 -2.68 3.81 24.37
CA GLU A 112 -2.77 4.18 25.79
C GLU A 112 -1.60 5.09 26.21
N LEU A 113 -0.87 5.67 25.24
CA LEU A 113 0.06 6.77 25.50
C LEU A 113 -0.72 8.07 25.62
N GLY A 114 -1.32 8.31 26.79
CA GLY A 114 -2.00 9.55 27.13
C GLY A 114 -2.96 9.51 28.30
N SER A 115 -3.20 8.33 28.89
CA SER A 115 -4.05 8.18 30.07
C SER A 115 -3.22 8.27 31.35
N LEU A 116 -2.70 9.46 31.64
CA LEU A 116 -2.20 9.84 32.98
C LEU A 116 -2.86 11.14 33.42
#